data_AF-C6VZ82-F1
#
_entry.id   AF-C6VZ82-F1
#
_cell.length_a   1.000
_cell.length_b   1.000
_cell.length_c   1.000
_cell.angle_alpha   90.00
_cell.angle_beta   90.00
_cell.angle_gamma   90.00
#
_symmetry.space_group_name_H-M   'P 1'
#
loop_
_entity.id
_entity.type
_entity.pdbx_description
1 polymer ?
#
loop_
_entity_poly.entity_id
_entity_poly.type
_entity_poly.pdbx_seq_one_letter_code
_entity_poly.pdbx_strand_id
1 'polypeptide(L)' 'MNVQYLSNENGERTGVYISLKDWEDIQKRLGETDFWDELPDHVKDGIDRAQKQAMAGQTKPHDEVMAKYSKYL' A
#
# COMPACT_ATOMS: atom_id res chain seq x y z
N MET A 1 -21.32 -21.87 -10.14
CA MET A 1 -20.20 -22.01 -11.10
C MET A 1 -20.25 -20.82 -12.03
N ASN A 2 -19.14 -20.12 -12.23
CA ASN A 2 -19.05 -18.95 -13.11
C ASN A 2 -17.85 -19.16 -14.06
N VAL A 3 -18.02 -18.88 -15.35
CA VAL A 3 -16.96 -19.03 -16.36
C VAL A 3 -16.47 -17.65 -16.75
N GLN A 4 -15.15 -17.41 -16.70
CA GLN A 4 -14.55 -16.17 -17.18
C GLN A 4 -13.71 -16.40 -18.42
N TYR A 5 -13.77 -15.44 -19.35
CA TYR A 5 -13.03 -15.47 -20.60
C TYR A 5 -11.87 -14.49 -20.51
N LEU A 6 -10.64 -15.01 -20.61
CA LEU A 6 -9.44 -14.19 -20.75
C LEU A 6 -9.14 -14.04 -22.24
N SER A 7 -8.83 -12.83 -22.69
CA SER A 7 -8.41 -12.57 -24.08
C SER A 7 -6.91 -12.30 -24.09
N ASN A 8 -6.16 -12.97 -24.98
CA ASN A 8 -4.75 -12.66 -25.21
C ASN A 8 -4.58 -11.46 -26.17
N GLU A 9 -3.35 -10.99 -26.37
CA GLU A 9 -3.01 -9.86 -27.26
C GLU A 9 -3.41 -10.11 -28.73
N ASN A 10 -3.62 -11.37 -29.12
CA ASN A 10 -4.09 -11.79 -30.45
C ASN A 10 -5.62 -11.88 -30.54
N GLY A 11 -6.36 -11.55 -29.48
CA GLY A 11 -7.82 -11.59 -29.42
C GLY A 11 -8.43 -12.98 -29.22
N GLU A 12 -7.61 -14.01 -28.99
CA GLU A 12 -8.08 -15.36 -28.71
C GLU A 12 -8.59 -15.45 -27.27
N ARG A 13 -9.77 -16.06 -27.10
CA ARG A 13 -10.44 -16.16 -25.81
C ARG A 13 -10.28 -17.55 -25.22
N THR A 14 -9.65 -17.65 -24.07
CA THR A 14 -9.56 -18.89 -23.29
C THR A 14 -10.50 -18.79 -22.09
N GLY A 15 -11.43 -19.73 -21.99
CA GLY A 15 -12.30 -19.88 -20.82
C GLY A 15 -11.53 -20.55 -19.69
N VAL A 16 -11.45 -19.90 -18.52
CA VAL A 16 -10.84 -20.48 -17.32
C VAL A 16 -11.96 -20.86 -16.34
N TYR A 17 -11.84 -22.07 -15.78
CA TYR A 17 -12.75 -22.56 -14.76
C TYR A 17 -12.17 -22.31 -13.37
N ILE A 18 -12.92 -21.61 -12.52
CA ILE A 18 -12.57 -21.35 -11.12
C ILE A 18 -13.79 -21.63 -10.24
N SER A 19 -13.56 -22.06 -9.00
CA SER A 19 -14.66 -22.26 -8.05
C SER A 19 -15.19 -20.90 -7.56
N LEU A 20 -16.44 -20.87 -7.06
CA LEU A 20 -17.02 -19.64 -6.49
C LEU A 20 -16.21 -19.14 -5.28
N LYS A 21 -15.70 -20.07 -4.46
CA LYS A 21 -14.85 -19.75 -3.33
C LYS A 21 -13.54 -19.09 -3.77
N ASP A 22 -12.87 -19.67 -4.77
CA ASP A 22 -11.61 -19.11 -5.29
C ASP A 22 -11.84 -17.74 -5.93
N TRP A 23 -12.99 -17.56 -6.61
CA TRP A 23 -13.39 -16.28 -7.18
C TRP A 23 -13.62 -15.21 -6.11
N GLU A 24 -14.34 -15.52 -5.03
CA GLU A 24 -14.57 -14.62 -3.90
C GLU A 24 -13.25 -14.23 -3.22
N ASP A 25 -12.34 -15.18 -3.02
CA ASP A 25 -11.01 -14.93 -2.45
C ASP A 25 -10.16 -14.01 -3.33
N ILE A 26 -10.22 -14.19 -4.66
CA ILE A 26 -9.54 -13.32 -5.62
C ILE A 26 -10.14 -11.90 -5.58
N GLN A 27 -11.46 -11.78 -5.59
CA GLN A 27 -12.12 -10.48 -5.51
C GLN A 27 -11.79 -9.75 -4.21
N LYS A 28 -11.75 -10.47 -3.08
CA LYS A 28 -11.37 -9.89 -1.79
C LYS A 28 -9.94 -9.37 -1.81
N ARG A 29 -9.00 -10.14 -2.35
CA ARG A 29 -7.59 -9.72 -2.50
C ARG A 29 -7.40 -8.55 -3.46
N LEU A 30 -8.23 -8.45 -4.50
CA LEU A 30 -8.20 -7.33 -5.47
C LEU A 30 -8.93 -6.09 -4.97
N GLY A 31 -9.89 -6.24 -4.04
CA GLY A 31 -10.65 -5.16 -3.44
C GLY A 31 -10.01 -4.55 -2.20
N GLU A 32 -9.02 -5.21 -1.62
CA GLU A 32 -8.13 -4.63 -0.62
C GLU A 32 -7.22 -3.63 -1.34
N THR A 33 -7.56 -2.34 -1.27
CA THR A 33 -6.66 -1.25 -1.63
C THR A 33 -5.39 -1.38 -0.82
N ASP A 34 -4.22 -1.32 -1.47
CA ASP A 34 -2.96 -1.36 -0.74
C ASP A 34 -2.98 -0.24 0.30
N PHE A 35 -2.49 -0.51 1.52
CA PHE A 35 -2.41 0.50 2.58
C PHE A 35 -1.78 1.80 2.06
N TRP A 36 -0.81 1.66 1.14
CA TRP A 36 -0.19 2.80 0.49
C TRP A 36 -1.13 3.61 -0.39
N ASP A 37 -2.06 2.99 -1.09
CA ASP A 37 -3.00 3.68 -1.99
C ASP A 37 -4.04 4.51 -1.21
N GLU A 38 -4.44 4.04 -0.04
CA GLU A 38 -5.41 4.72 0.83
C GLU A 38 -4.87 5.96 1.55
N LEU A 39 -3.54 6.08 1.68
CA LEU A 39 -2.97 7.21 2.39
C LEU A 39 -3.18 8.53 1.61
N PRO A 40 -3.64 9.60 2.29
CA PRO A 40 -3.71 10.93 1.69
C PRO A 40 -2.34 11.40 1.17
N ASP A 41 -2.33 12.19 0.11
CA ASP A 41 -1.10 12.67 -0.53
C ASP A 41 -0.15 13.38 0.44
N HIS A 42 -0.68 14.19 1.35
CA HIS A 42 0.14 14.89 2.35
C HIS A 42 0.86 13.92 3.31
N VAL A 43 0.30 12.74 3.56
CA VAL A 43 0.93 11.71 4.38
C VAL A 43 2.04 11.01 3.60
N LYS A 44 1.78 10.67 2.33
CA LYS A 44 2.78 10.14 1.39
C LYS A 44 4.00 11.06 1.29
N ASP A 45 3.75 12.36 1.06
CA ASP A 45 4.79 13.38 0.99
C ASP A 45 5.57 13.53 2.31
N GLY A 46 4.88 13.41 3.44
CA GLY A 46 5.49 13.45 4.76
C GLY A 46 6.47 12.28 4.98
N ILE A 47 6.07 11.09 4.55
CA ILE A 47 6.89 9.87 4.65
C ILE A 47 8.12 9.96 3.74
N ASP A 48 7.95 10.38 2.47
CA ASP A 48 9.07 10.57 1.54
C ASP A 48 10.07 11.60 2.07
N ARG A 49 9.58 12.72 2.61
CA ARG A 49 10.45 13.72 3.25
C ARG A 49 11.22 13.15 4.45
N ALA A 50 10.55 12.41 5.32
CA ALA A 50 11.18 11.82 6.50
C ALA A 50 12.28 10.81 6.11
N GLN A 51 12.05 10.00 5.07
CA GLN A 51 13.06 9.07 4.54
C GLN A 51 14.29 9.82 4.01
N LYS A 52 14.08 10.89 3.22
CA LYS A 52 15.18 11.74 2.73
C LYS A 52 15.97 12.37 3.87
N GLN A 53 15.30 12.87 4.90
CA GLN A 53 15.95 13.45 6.09
C GLN A 53 16.77 12.40 6.84
N ALA A 54 16.24 11.19 7.02
CA ALA A 54 16.95 10.11 7.69
C ALA A 54 18.22 9.70 6.92
N MET A 55 18.14 9.55 5.60
CA MET A 55 19.29 9.24 4.75
C MET A 55 20.35 10.35 4.76
N ALA A 56 19.92 11.61 4.87
CA ALA A 56 20.81 12.77 4.99
C ALA A 56 21.36 12.98 6.42
N GLY A 57 21.03 12.11 7.38
CA GLY A 57 21.45 12.24 8.79
C GLY A 57 20.79 13.41 9.51
N GLN A 58 19.72 13.98 8.98
CA GLN A 58 18.97 15.10 9.55
C GLN A 58 18.00 14.65 10.65
N THR A 59 18.44 13.73 11.51
CA THR A 59 17.67 13.23 12.64
C THR A 59 18.09 13.95 13.92
N LYS A 60 17.23 13.90 14.93
CA LYS A 60 17.55 14.41 16.27
C LYS A 60 17.63 13.24 17.24
N PRO A 61 18.63 13.19 18.12
CA PRO A 61 18.69 12.20 19.20
C PRO A 61 17.45 12.27 20.08
N HIS A 62 17.00 11.12 20.56
CA HIS A 62 15.83 11.01 21.43
C HIS A 62 15.95 11.92 22.67
N ASP A 63 17.09 11.88 23.35
CA ASP A 63 17.33 12.66 24.57
C ASP A 63 17.24 14.17 24.33
N GLU A 64 17.72 14.66 23.17
CA GLU A 64 17.63 16.08 22.79
C GLU A 64 16.16 16.49 22.59
N VAL A 65 15.37 15.64 21.95
CA VAL A 65 13.94 15.89 21.72
C VAL A 65 13.19 15.91 23.06
N MET A 66 13.42 14.91 23.91
CA MET A 66 12.77 14.82 25.21
C MET A 66 13.12 15.99 26.13
N ALA A 67 14.40 16.39 26.18
CA ALA A 67 14.83 17.57 26.93
C ALA A 67 14.12 18.85 26.46
N LYS A 68 14.00 19.04 25.14
CA LYS A 68 13.34 20.22 24.54
C LYS A 68 11.86 20.33 24.91
N TYR A 69 11.14 19.20 24.98
CA TYR A 69 9.70 19.18 25.24
C TYR A 69 9.33 18.80 26.67
N SER A 70 10.31 18.65 27.56
CA SER A 70 10.13 18.33 28.98
C SER A 70 9.13 19.22 29.73
N LYS A 71 8.92 20.47 29.28
CA LYS A 71 7.92 21.39 29.87
C LYS A 71 6.46 20.96 29.63
N TYR A 72 6.21 20.16 28.60
CA TYR A 72 4.87 19.77 28.16
C TYR A 72 4.53 18.29 28.43
N LEU A 73 5.50 17.55 28.98
CA LEU A 73 5.39 16.15 29.41
C LEU A 73 5.20 16.11 30.92
#